data_AF-A0A957V6U9-F1
#
_entry.id   AF-A0A957V6U9-F1
#
_cell.length_a   1.000
_cell.length_b   1.000
_cell.length_c   1.000
_cell.angle_alpha   90.00
_cell.angle_beta   90.00
_cell.angle_gamma   90.00
#
_symmetry.space_group_name_H-M   'P 1'
#
loop_
_entity.id
_entity.type
_entity.pdbx_description
1 polymer ?
#
loop_
_entity_poly.entity_id
_entity_poly.type
_entity_poly.pdbx_seq_one_letter_code
_entity_poly.pdbx_strand_id
1 'polypeptide(L)'
;MRRWYIPLAALLAALGIAYGAYALGYWPAEFVQVLASPRLNANDSHNDALAVSSPVRRIRAEARVVPARWAQLSMALDGTVQQVLVREGEAVVAGQLLVKLKDTRQRVLVSQAQAELDRAQAALKLAQAAPQPELIAELEAALAAAQANYSKLADGLLPGAITEAEEALAQAQADYAFLTQAASPQLLAEATTELNLAQAKLTEAETEYAAVSGRADAASLPEAFALQKATAEFNAAQAK
;
A
#
# COMPACT_ATOMS: atom_id res chain seq x y z
N MET A 1 -27.16 -46.82 -19.84
CA MET A 1 -26.84 -47.94 -20.75
C MET A 1 -28.11 -48.42 -21.44
N ARG A 2 -27.99 -48.76 -22.73
CA ARG A 2 -28.78 -49.80 -23.42
C ARG A 2 -30.13 -49.41 -24.09
N ARG A 3 -30.14 -48.67 -25.23
CA ARG A 3 -31.25 -48.66 -26.22
C ARG A 3 -30.86 -48.43 -27.72
N TRP A 4 -29.60 -48.65 -28.14
CA TRP A 4 -29.16 -48.42 -29.54
C TRP A 4 -29.11 -49.68 -30.44
N TYR A 5 -29.47 -50.86 -29.93
CA TYR A 5 -29.39 -52.12 -30.70
C TYR A 5 -30.61 -52.35 -31.61
N ILE A 6 -31.73 -51.65 -31.35
CA ILE A 6 -32.96 -51.76 -32.15
C ILE A 6 -32.77 -51.24 -33.58
N PRO A 7 -32.15 -50.07 -33.85
CA PRO A 7 -31.89 -49.65 -35.24
C PRO A 7 -30.85 -50.52 -35.94
N LEU A 8 -29.87 -51.08 -35.22
CA LEU A 8 -28.83 -51.92 -35.82
C LEU A 8 -29.38 -53.30 -36.26
N ALA A 9 -30.30 -53.87 -35.49
CA ALA A 9 -30.99 -55.11 -35.85
C ALA A 9 -31.91 -54.93 -37.07
N ALA A 10 -32.57 -53.77 -37.21
CA ALA A 10 -33.39 -53.46 -38.37
C ALA A 10 -32.56 -53.35 -39.67
N LEU A 11 -31.35 -52.80 -39.59
CA LEU A 11 -30.45 -52.66 -40.74
C LEU A 11 -29.91 -54.03 -41.20
N LEU A 12 -29.58 -54.92 -40.27
CA LEU A 12 -29.17 -56.30 -40.58
C LEU A 12 -30.32 -57.13 -41.16
N ALA A 13 -31.56 -56.95 -40.68
CA ALA A 13 -32.73 -57.61 -41.26
C ALA A 13 -32.99 -57.15 -42.70
N ALA A 14 -32.85 -55.86 -43.00
CA ALA A 14 -33.00 -55.32 -44.36
C ALA A 14 -31.92 -55.87 -45.32
N LEU A 15 -30.68 -56.03 -44.85
CA LEU A 15 -29.60 -56.63 -45.65
C LEU A 15 -29.86 -58.12 -45.94
N GLY A 16 -30.40 -58.86 -44.97
CA GLY A 16 -30.76 -60.27 -45.14
C GLY A 16 -31.90 -60.48 -46.15
N ILE A 17 -32.91 -59.61 -46.14
CA ILE A 17 -34.02 -59.64 -47.11
C ILE A 17 -33.51 -59.33 -48.52
N ALA A 18 -32.61 -58.36 -48.67
CA ALA A 18 -31.99 -58.03 -49.95
C ALA A 18 -31.15 -59.19 -50.52
N TYR A 19 -30.38 -59.86 -49.66
CA TYR A 19 -29.59 -61.04 -50.05
C TYR A 19 -30.46 -62.25 -50.41
N GLY A 20 -31.56 -62.47 -49.67
CA GLY A 20 -32.54 -63.52 -49.98
C GLY A 20 -33.22 -63.31 -51.33
N ALA A 21 -33.63 -62.08 -51.65
CA ALA A 21 -34.22 -61.74 -52.94
C ALA A 21 -33.24 -61.92 -54.12
N TYR A 22 -31.94 -61.65 -53.90
CA TYR A 22 -30.87 -61.93 -54.87
C TYR A 22 -30.69 -63.44 -55.11
N ALA A 23 -30.65 -64.25 -54.05
CA ALA A 23 -30.42 -65.69 -54.14
C ALA A 23 -31.61 -66.48 -54.75
N LEU A 24 -32.85 -66.01 -54.55
CA LEU A 24 -34.07 -66.64 -55.09
C LEU A 24 -34.45 -66.15 -56.51
N GLY A 25 -33.62 -65.32 -57.15
CA GLY A 25 -33.83 -64.91 -58.54
C GLY A 25 -35.00 -63.95 -58.77
N TYR A 26 -35.54 -63.33 -57.72
CA TYR A 26 -36.63 -62.35 -57.79
C TYR A 26 -36.14 -60.91 -58.04
N TRP A 27 -34.90 -60.75 -58.53
CA TRP A 27 -34.35 -59.42 -58.81
C TRP A 27 -34.90 -58.88 -60.13
N PRO A 28 -35.55 -57.70 -60.16
CA PRO A 28 -36.14 -57.14 -61.37
C PRO A 28 -35.06 -56.79 -62.42
N ALA A 29 -35.23 -57.28 -63.65
CA ALA A 29 -34.27 -57.17 -64.75
C ALA A 29 -34.01 -55.71 -65.22
N GLU A 30 -34.84 -54.76 -64.79
CA GLU A 30 -34.67 -53.31 -64.99
C GLU A 30 -33.32 -52.81 -64.45
N PHE A 31 -32.85 -53.38 -63.33
CA PHE A 31 -31.66 -52.88 -62.62
C PHE A 31 -30.34 -53.30 -63.26
N VAL A 32 -30.32 -54.31 -64.13
CA VAL A 32 -29.10 -54.78 -64.79
C VAL A 32 -28.70 -53.85 -65.95
N GLN A 33 -29.64 -53.09 -66.51
CA GLN A 33 -29.35 -52.15 -67.61
C GLN A 33 -28.61 -50.88 -67.18
N VAL A 34 -28.62 -50.54 -65.88
CA VAL A 34 -27.81 -49.42 -65.34
C VAL A 34 -26.32 -49.79 -65.24
N LEU A 35 -25.97 -51.09 -65.29
CA LEU A 35 -24.59 -51.59 -65.22
C LEU A 35 -23.93 -51.79 -66.60
N ALA A 36 -24.68 -51.61 -67.69
CA ALA A 36 -24.16 -51.71 -69.05
C ALA A 36 -23.81 -50.32 -69.61
N SER A 37 -22.64 -49.78 -69.24
CA SER A 37 -22.08 -48.58 -69.88
C SER A 37 -21.40 -48.92 -71.22
N PRO A 38 -21.37 -47.99 -72.20
CA PRO A 38 -20.76 -48.23 -73.51
C PRO A 38 -19.24 -48.42 -73.41
N ARG A 39 -18.69 -49.34 -74.21
CA ARG A 39 -17.24 -49.56 -74.32
C ARG A 39 -16.60 -48.34 -74.99
N LEU A 40 -15.80 -47.58 -74.24
CA LEU A 40 -14.95 -46.53 -74.78
C LEU A 40 -13.74 -47.18 -75.49
N ASN A 41 -13.53 -46.83 -76.76
CA ASN A 41 -12.38 -47.26 -77.55
C ASN A 41 -11.07 -46.79 -76.90
N ALA A 42 -10.15 -47.71 -76.66
CA ALA A 42 -8.91 -47.49 -75.91
C ALA A 42 -7.73 -46.93 -76.74
N ASN A 43 -7.98 -46.25 -77.87
CA ASN A 43 -6.91 -45.84 -78.80
C ASN A 43 -6.76 -44.32 -79.01
N ASP A 44 -7.49 -43.46 -78.29
CA ASP A 44 -7.13 -42.05 -78.19
C ASP A 44 -6.37 -41.81 -76.89
N SER A 45 -5.06 -42.01 -76.94
CA SER A 45 -4.14 -41.46 -75.95
C SER A 45 -4.05 -39.93 -76.15
N HIS A 46 -5.10 -39.22 -75.77
CA HIS A 46 -4.97 -37.86 -75.26
C HIS A 46 -5.08 -37.96 -73.75
N ASN A 47 -3.95 -37.72 -73.08
CA ASN A 47 -3.82 -37.63 -71.63
C ASN A 47 -4.56 -36.38 -71.10
N ASP A 48 -5.85 -36.25 -71.36
CA ASP A 48 -6.70 -35.31 -70.64
C ASP A 48 -7.26 -36.04 -69.42
N ALA A 49 -6.35 -36.26 -68.47
CA ALA A 49 -6.76 -36.46 -67.09
C ALA A 49 -7.60 -35.23 -66.71
N LEU A 50 -8.93 -35.38 -66.69
CA LEU A 50 -9.85 -34.43 -66.10
C LEU A 50 -9.51 -34.35 -64.61
N ALA A 51 -8.53 -33.50 -64.29
CA ALA A 51 -8.19 -33.13 -62.95
C ALA A 51 -9.44 -32.51 -62.34
N VAL A 52 -10.13 -33.25 -61.46
CA VAL A 52 -11.14 -32.69 -60.59
C VAL A 52 -10.40 -31.83 -59.56
N SER A 53 -9.90 -30.69 -60.01
CA SER A 53 -9.40 -29.62 -59.16
C SER A 53 -10.64 -28.91 -58.63
N SER A 54 -11.18 -29.35 -57.50
CA SER A 54 -12.10 -28.52 -56.73
C SER A 54 -11.40 -27.18 -56.47
N PRO A 55 -11.87 -26.05 -57.00
CA PRO A 55 -11.21 -24.78 -56.73
C PRO A 55 -11.41 -24.50 -55.24
N VAL A 56 -10.35 -24.70 -54.45
CA VAL A 56 -10.30 -24.20 -53.07
C VAL A 56 -10.56 -22.70 -53.18
N ARG A 57 -11.73 -22.26 -52.71
CA ARG A 57 -12.10 -20.84 -52.72
C ARG A 57 -11.21 -20.12 -51.73
N ARG A 58 -10.07 -19.63 -52.22
CA ARG A 58 -9.12 -18.82 -51.45
C ARG A 58 -9.70 -17.42 -51.33
N ILE A 59 -10.15 -17.08 -50.13
CA ILE A 59 -10.55 -15.71 -49.79
C ILE A 59 -9.26 -14.96 -49.42
N ARG A 60 -8.94 -13.90 -50.18
CA ARG A 60 -7.87 -12.97 -49.85
C ARG A 60 -8.50 -11.84 -49.05
N ALA A 61 -8.12 -11.71 -47.79
CA ALA A 61 -8.50 -10.59 -46.94
C ALA A 61 -7.22 -9.86 -46.52
N GLU A 62 -7.28 -8.54 -46.54
CA GLU A 62 -6.23 -7.69 -46.01
C GLU A 62 -6.62 -7.27 -44.60
N ALA A 63 -5.68 -7.36 -43.68
CA ALA A 63 -5.87 -6.95 -42.29
C ALA A 63 -4.63 -6.22 -41.81
N ARG A 64 -4.84 -5.25 -40.91
CA ARG A 64 -3.75 -4.58 -40.21
C ARG A 64 -3.57 -5.20 -38.84
N VAL A 65 -2.35 -5.61 -38.52
CA VAL A 65 -1.99 -6.03 -37.16
C VAL A 65 -1.93 -4.80 -36.27
N VAL A 66 -2.69 -4.81 -35.19
CA VAL A 66 -2.67 -3.77 -34.14
C VAL A 66 -2.34 -4.42 -32.80
N PRO A 67 -1.70 -3.69 -31.87
CA PRO A 67 -1.40 -4.22 -30.55
C PRO A 67 -2.70 -4.59 -29.82
N ALA A 68 -2.74 -5.77 -29.21
CA ALA A 68 -3.87 -6.22 -28.39
C ALA A 68 -4.11 -5.31 -27.18
N ARG A 69 -3.03 -4.70 -26.66
CA ARG A 69 -3.05 -3.68 -25.61
C ARG A 69 -1.96 -2.66 -25.91
N TRP A 70 -2.29 -1.39 -25.76
CA TRP A 70 -1.34 -0.30 -25.82
C TRP A 70 -1.68 0.68 -24.69
N ALA A 71 -0.66 1.34 -24.17
CA ALA A 71 -0.81 2.36 -23.15
C ALA A 71 0.10 3.52 -23.52
N GLN A 72 -0.44 4.73 -23.43
CA GLN A 72 0.36 5.94 -23.50
C GLN A 72 0.72 6.34 -22.08
N LEU A 73 2.03 6.40 -21.80
CA LEU A 73 2.50 6.79 -20.49
C LEU A 73 2.54 8.31 -20.41
N SER A 74 1.86 8.85 -19.40
CA SER A 74 1.98 10.25 -18.99
C SER A 74 2.39 10.29 -17.52
N MET A 75 3.05 11.38 -17.13
CA MET A 75 3.42 11.58 -15.73
C MET A 75 2.25 12.28 -15.03
N ALA A 76 1.86 11.77 -13.86
CA ALA A 76 0.78 12.37 -13.08
C ALA A 76 1.20 13.69 -12.41
N LEU A 77 2.50 13.89 -12.24
CA LEU A 77 3.11 15.06 -11.61
C LEU A 77 4.00 15.76 -12.63
N ASP A 78 3.92 17.08 -12.67
CA ASP A 78 4.90 17.90 -13.40
C ASP A 78 6.26 17.80 -12.72
N GLY A 79 7.32 17.58 -13.50
CA GLY A 79 8.65 17.43 -12.94
C GLY A 79 9.75 17.27 -13.98
N THR A 80 10.99 17.38 -13.54
CA THR A 80 12.18 17.15 -14.38
C THR A 80 12.58 15.69 -14.29
N VAL A 81 12.78 15.04 -15.44
CA VAL A 81 13.33 13.67 -15.49
C VAL A 81 14.75 13.67 -14.95
N GLN A 82 14.98 12.88 -13.89
CA GLN A 82 16.32 12.64 -13.34
C GLN A 82 17.02 11.53 -14.13
N GLN A 83 16.31 10.44 -14.42
CA GLN A 83 16.88 9.28 -15.10
C GLN A 83 15.80 8.48 -15.85
N VAL A 84 16.16 7.97 -17.02
CA VAL A 84 15.40 6.92 -17.73
C VAL A 84 16.14 5.61 -17.54
N LEU A 85 15.45 4.59 -17.06
CA LEU A 85 16.03 3.31 -16.62
C LEU A 85 15.88 2.19 -17.65
N VAL A 86 15.18 2.46 -18.76
CA VAL A 86 14.91 1.51 -19.84
C VAL A 86 15.34 2.08 -21.19
N ARG A 87 15.66 1.20 -22.13
CA ARG A 87 15.97 1.58 -23.51
C ARG A 87 14.77 1.37 -24.43
N GLU A 88 14.75 2.10 -25.52
CA GLU A 88 13.75 1.90 -26.57
C GLU A 88 13.82 0.47 -27.12
N GLY A 89 12.66 -0.19 -27.20
CA GLY A 89 12.55 -1.60 -27.63
C GLY A 89 12.78 -2.64 -26.53
N GLU A 90 13.07 -2.22 -25.30
CA GLU A 90 13.25 -3.13 -24.17
C GLU A 90 11.90 -3.71 -23.68
N ALA A 91 11.89 -5.00 -23.34
CA ALA A 91 10.70 -5.63 -22.76
C ALA A 91 10.60 -5.28 -21.27
N VAL A 92 9.44 -4.76 -20.85
CA VAL A 92 9.19 -4.33 -19.48
C VAL A 92 8.02 -5.09 -18.86
N VAL A 93 8.05 -5.26 -17.54
CA VAL A 93 6.97 -5.88 -16.76
C VAL A 93 6.11 -4.83 -16.06
N ALA A 94 4.86 -5.19 -15.73
CA ALA A 94 3.98 -4.30 -15.01
C ALA A 94 4.56 -3.94 -13.62
N GLY A 95 4.55 -2.64 -13.28
CA GLY A 95 5.12 -2.12 -12.03
C GLY A 95 6.63 -1.85 -12.07
N GLN A 96 7.31 -2.13 -13.19
CA GLN A 96 8.72 -1.77 -13.36
C GLN A 96 8.92 -0.26 -13.40
N LEU A 97 9.93 0.23 -12.68
CA LEU A 97 10.34 1.63 -12.74
C LEU A 97 11.00 1.94 -14.09
N LEU A 98 10.37 2.79 -14.88
CA LEU A 98 10.85 3.18 -16.22
C LEU A 98 11.60 4.51 -16.20
N VAL A 99 11.07 5.47 -15.44
CA VAL A 99 11.57 6.85 -15.37
C VAL A 99 11.55 7.29 -13.92
N LYS A 100 12.64 7.90 -13.47
CA LYS A 100 12.76 8.56 -12.16
C LYS A 100 12.72 10.07 -12.36
N LEU A 101 11.82 10.74 -11.66
CA LEU A 101 11.77 12.19 -11.58
C LEU A 101 12.71 12.73 -10.50
N LYS A 102 13.15 13.97 -10.66
CA LYS A 102 13.88 14.69 -9.62
C LYS A 102 12.92 15.00 -8.46
N ASP A 103 13.23 14.45 -7.31
CA ASP A 103 12.39 14.42 -6.10
C ASP A 103 13.09 15.06 -4.88
N THR A 104 14.11 15.90 -5.10
CA THR A 104 14.87 16.55 -4.03
C THR A 104 14.00 17.37 -3.08
N ARG A 105 13.06 18.16 -3.60
CA ARG A 105 12.16 18.99 -2.77
C ARG A 105 11.21 18.13 -1.95
N GLN A 106 10.69 17.08 -2.56
CA GLN A 106 9.76 16.15 -1.96
C GLN A 106 10.43 15.35 -0.84
N ARG A 107 11.69 14.94 -1.01
CA ARG A 107 12.50 14.33 0.06
C ARG A 107 12.69 15.24 1.27
N VAL A 108 12.99 16.52 1.05
CA VAL A 108 13.12 17.50 2.15
C VAL A 108 11.82 17.59 2.94
N LEU A 109 10.66 17.60 2.28
CA LEU A 109 9.35 17.64 2.95
C LEU A 109 9.08 16.38 3.79
N VAL A 110 9.42 15.19 3.29
CA VAL A 110 9.30 13.94 4.08
C VAL A 110 10.23 13.95 5.28
N SER A 111 11.48 14.39 5.11
CA SER A 111 12.44 14.50 6.22
C SER A 111 11.95 15.45 7.30
N GLN A 112 11.41 16.61 6.92
CA GLN A 112 10.80 17.56 7.86
C GLN A 112 9.61 16.94 8.61
N ALA A 113 8.72 16.25 7.90
CA ALA A 113 7.57 15.59 8.53
C ALA A 113 7.98 14.44 9.46
N GLN A 114 9.05 13.70 9.13
CA GLN A 114 9.61 12.69 10.02
C GLN A 114 10.18 13.33 11.30
N ALA A 115 10.91 14.43 11.18
CA ALA A 115 11.43 15.16 12.34
C ALA A 115 10.31 15.71 13.23
N GLU A 116 9.21 16.20 12.64
CA GLU A 116 8.01 16.62 13.39
C GLU A 116 7.37 15.44 14.14
N LEU A 117 7.27 14.27 13.50
CA LEU A 117 6.77 13.04 14.12
C LEU A 117 7.64 12.61 15.30
N ASP A 118 8.95 12.61 15.11
CA ASP A 118 9.92 12.27 16.16
C ASP A 118 9.77 13.23 17.35
N ARG A 119 9.64 14.54 17.10
CA ARG A 119 9.38 15.57 18.12
C ARG A 119 8.04 15.43 18.84
N ALA A 120 7.00 14.94 18.17
CA ALA A 120 5.71 14.69 18.80
C ALA A 120 5.76 13.45 19.72
N GLN A 121 6.38 12.35 19.26
CA GLN A 121 6.59 11.12 20.06
C GLN A 121 7.41 11.40 21.32
N ALA A 122 8.45 12.17 21.12
CA ALA A 122 9.30 12.75 22.13
C ALA A 122 8.57 13.52 23.23
N ALA A 123 7.75 14.51 22.86
CA ALA A 123 6.99 15.31 23.80
C ALA A 123 6.02 14.44 24.60
N LEU A 124 5.38 13.48 23.94
CA LEU A 124 4.49 12.51 24.58
C LEU A 124 5.23 11.66 25.63
N LYS A 125 6.45 11.18 25.32
CA LYS A 125 7.27 10.44 26.31
C LYS A 125 7.64 11.29 27.53
N LEU A 126 7.94 12.57 27.33
CA LEU A 126 8.22 13.50 28.44
C LEU A 126 6.97 13.73 29.30
N ALA A 127 5.81 13.93 28.68
CA ALA A 127 4.54 14.08 29.42
C ALA A 127 4.11 12.79 30.14
N GLN A 128 4.47 11.61 29.63
CA GLN A 128 4.26 10.35 30.34
C GLN A 128 5.13 10.21 31.59
N ALA A 129 6.29 10.88 31.65
CA ALA A 129 7.15 10.88 32.83
C ALA A 129 6.62 11.79 33.97
N ALA A 130 5.81 12.80 33.65
CA ALA A 130 5.15 13.68 34.61
C ALA A 130 3.62 13.70 34.32
N PRO A 131 2.83 12.80 34.94
CA PRO A 131 1.48 12.50 34.49
C PRO A 131 0.51 13.66 34.70
N GLN A 132 0.31 14.45 33.64
CA GLN A 132 -0.79 15.39 33.47
C GLN A 132 -1.72 14.84 32.38
N PRO A 133 -2.90 14.28 32.73
CA PRO A 133 -3.76 13.59 31.77
C PRO A 133 -4.26 14.50 30.63
N GLU A 134 -4.43 15.79 30.91
CA GLU A 134 -4.81 16.80 29.92
C GLU A 134 -3.70 17.02 28.87
N LEU A 135 -2.46 17.14 29.32
CA LEU A 135 -1.28 17.31 28.46
C LEU A 135 -1.02 16.05 27.60
N ILE A 136 -1.23 14.86 28.16
CA ILE A 136 -1.07 13.60 27.42
C ILE A 136 -2.09 13.52 26.26
N ALA A 137 -3.36 13.87 26.50
CA ALA A 137 -4.39 13.85 25.46
C ALA A 137 -4.10 14.85 24.33
N GLU A 138 -3.58 16.04 24.65
CA GLU A 138 -3.15 17.03 23.67
C GLU A 138 -1.98 16.51 22.81
N LEU A 139 -0.99 15.88 23.44
CA LEU A 139 0.19 15.36 22.76
C LEU A 139 -0.09 14.11 21.93
N GLU A 140 -1.04 13.26 22.35
CA GLU A 140 -1.54 12.14 21.53
C GLU A 140 -2.20 12.66 20.25
N ALA A 141 -3.00 13.72 20.34
CA ALA A 141 -3.62 14.35 19.18
C ALA A 141 -2.56 14.97 18.24
N ALA A 142 -1.54 15.62 18.80
CA ALA A 142 -0.41 16.17 18.04
C ALA A 142 0.39 15.07 17.32
N LEU A 143 0.63 13.93 17.98
CA LEU A 143 1.28 12.77 17.38
C LEU A 143 0.46 12.18 16.24
N ALA A 144 -0.86 12.03 16.41
CA ALA A 144 -1.74 11.55 15.36
C ALA A 144 -1.73 12.47 14.14
N ALA A 145 -1.72 13.79 14.35
CA ALA A 145 -1.62 14.77 13.27
C ALA A 145 -0.27 14.70 12.53
N ALA A 146 0.84 14.61 13.27
CA ALA A 146 2.18 14.48 12.69
C ALA A 146 2.33 13.17 11.89
N GLN A 147 1.77 12.07 12.41
CA GLN A 147 1.79 10.77 11.72
C GLN A 147 0.94 10.77 10.45
N ALA A 148 -0.22 11.44 10.47
CA ALA A 148 -1.03 11.63 9.27
C ALA A 148 -0.35 12.53 8.22
N ASN A 149 0.46 13.50 8.65
CA ASN A 149 1.23 14.35 7.73
C ASN A 149 2.38 13.57 7.09
N TYR A 150 3.14 12.81 7.90
CA TYR A 150 4.20 11.95 7.41
C TYR A 150 3.69 10.90 6.41
N SER A 151 2.60 10.19 6.73
CA SER A 151 2.06 9.16 5.82
C SER A 151 1.62 9.75 4.48
N LYS A 152 0.91 10.88 4.48
CA LYS A 152 0.51 11.59 3.24
C LYS A 152 1.70 11.96 2.37
N LEU A 153 2.81 12.39 2.98
CA LEU A 153 4.02 12.79 2.26
C LEU A 153 4.82 11.56 1.80
N ALA A 154 4.99 10.56 2.66
CA ALA A 154 5.72 9.33 2.38
C ALA A 154 5.03 8.49 1.29
N ASP A 155 3.71 8.33 1.35
CA ASP A 155 2.93 7.61 0.32
C ASP A 155 2.98 8.33 -1.04
N GLY A 156 3.20 9.65 -1.03
CA GLY A 156 3.42 10.44 -2.24
C GLY A 156 4.80 10.24 -2.89
N LEU A 157 5.73 9.55 -2.22
CA LEU A 157 7.14 9.41 -2.60
C LEU A 157 7.58 7.94 -2.58
N LEU A 158 7.25 7.21 -3.64
CA LEU A 158 7.85 5.90 -3.92
C LEU A 158 9.38 6.01 -4.12
N PRO A 159 10.15 4.95 -3.82
CA PRO A 159 11.39 5.04 -3.04
C PRO A 159 12.62 5.55 -3.82
N GLY A 160 13.40 6.39 -3.14
CA GLY A 160 14.85 6.44 -3.31
C GLY A 160 15.48 7.82 -3.24
N ALA A 161 15.91 8.26 -2.05
CA ALA A 161 17.31 8.60 -1.77
C ALA A 161 17.44 9.01 -0.30
N ILE A 162 18.39 8.40 0.39
CA ILE A 162 18.42 8.28 1.86
C ILE A 162 19.48 9.19 2.51
N THR A 163 20.46 9.70 1.77
CA THR A 163 21.69 10.24 2.38
C THR A 163 21.62 11.69 2.88
N GLU A 164 20.92 12.61 2.21
CA GLU A 164 20.82 14.02 2.67
C GLU A 164 19.70 14.22 3.71
N ALA A 165 18.66 13.38 3.63
CA ALA A 165 17.60 13.35 4.63
C ALA A 165 18.09 12.74 5.96
N GLU A 166 19.04 11.80 5.91
CA GLU A 166 19.73 11.27 7.09
C GLU A 166 20.49 12.36 7.85
N GLU A 167 21.15 13.31 7.18
CA GLU A 167 21.85 14.39 7.87
C GLU A 167 20.91 15.41 8.52
N ALA A 168 19.81 15.76 7.84
CA ALA A 168 18.77 16.62 8.41
C ALA A 168 18.04 15.95 9.58
N LEU A 169 17.78 14.64 9.48
CA LEU A 169 17.24 13.82 10.57
C LEU A 169 18.25 13.74 11.73
N ALA A 170 19.53 13.52 11.46
CA ALA A 170 20.58 13.45 12.47
C ALA A 170 20.72 14.78 13.23
N GLN A 171 20.63 15.93 12.53
CA GLN A 171 20.58 17.23 13.21
C GLN A 171 19.29 17.40 14.03
N ALA A 172 18.12 17.04 13.49
CA ALA A 172 16.87 17.13 14.24
C ALA A 172 16.86 16.22 15.49
N GLN A 173 17.48 15.04 15.39
CA GLN A 173 17.67 14.11 16.50
C GLN A 173 18.71 14.63 17.51
N ALA A 174 19.78 15.28 17.04
CA ALA A 174 20.76 15.92 17.92
C ALA A 174 20.15 17.10 18.68
N ASP A 175 19.36 17.95 18.00
CA ASP A 175 18.62 19.04 18.63
C ASP A 175 17.60 18.50 19.63
N TYR A 176 16.90 17.42 19.28
CA TYR A 176 15.96 16.77 20.18
C TYR A 176 16.63 16.14 21.40
N ALA A 177 17.76 15.44 21.20
CA ALA A 177 18.58 14.87 22.27
C ALA A 177 19.14 15.98 23.18
N PHE A 178 19.53 17.12 22.60
CA PHE A 178 19.96 18.28 23.35
C PHE A 178 18.81 18.89 24.16
N LEU A 179 17.62 19.03 23.58
CA LEU A 179 16.43 19.55 24.29
C LEU A 179 15.96 18.62 25.41
N THR A 180 16.03 17.30 25.20
CA THR A 180 15.70 16.30 26.24
C THR A 180 16.77 16.17 27.31
N GLN A 181 18.05 16.30 26.96
CA GLN A 181 19.13 16.42 27.94
C GLN A 181 19.14 17.78 28.64
N ALA A 182 18.60 18.84 28.04
CA ALA A 182 18.43 20.12 28.72
C ALA A 182 17.23 20.08 29.69
N ALA A 183 16.18 19.32 29.37
CA ALA A 183 15.08 18.99 30.28
C ALA A 183 15.41 17.83 31.26
N SER A 184 16.69 17.46 31.37
CA SER A 184 17.19 16.26 32.04
C SER A 184 16.72 16.11 33.50
N PRO A 185 16.74 14.87 34.04
CA PRO A 185 16.43 14.57 35.44
C PRO A 185 17.16 15.44 36.47
N GLN A 186 18.28 16.12 36.13
CA GLN A 186 18.86 17.14 36.99
C GLN A 186 17.93 18.33 37.23
N LEU A 187 17.26 18.85 36.20
CA LEU A 187 16.36 20.00 36.30
C LEU A 187 15.10 19.63 37.08
N LEU A 188 14.56 18.42 36.85
CA LEU A 188 13.49 17.85 37.67
C LEU A 188 13.94 17.60 39.12
N ALA A 189 15.17 17.13 39.34
CA ALA A 189 15.70 16.90 40.68
C ALA A 189 15.94 18.22 41.44
N GLU A 190 16.43 19.25 40.77
CA GLU A 190 16.58 20.61 41.32
C GLU A 190 15.22 21.21 41.65
N ALA A 191 14.25 21.14 40.73
CA ALA A 191 12.88 21.60 40.97
C ALA A 191 12.24 20.87 42.16
N THR A 192 12.40 19.55 42.24
CA THR A 192 11.90 18.74 43.37
C THR A 192 12.60 19.11 44.69
N THR A 193 13.90 19.41 44.64
CA THR A 193 14.67 19.83 45.82
C THR A 193 14.25 21.22 46.29
N GLU A 194 14.05 22.18 45.38
CA GLU A 194 13.51 23.50 45.71
C GLU A 194 12.11 23.40 46.34
N LEU A 195 11.24 22.56 45.78
CA LEU A 195 9.88 22.34 46.30
C LEU A 195 9.91 21.72 47.70
N ASN A 196 10.74 20.69 47.92
CA ASN A 196 10.93 20.06 49.23
C ASN A 196 11.50 21.04 50.27
N LEU A 197 12.44 21.91 49.86
CA LEU A 197 13.01 22.93 50.73
C LEU A 197 11.99 24.01 51.09
N ALA A 198 11.18 24.46 50.12
CA ALA A 198 10.09 25.40 50.37
C ALA A 198 9.02 24.81 51.29
N GLN A 199 8.69 23.52 51.10
CA GLN A 199 7.77 22.78 51.97
C GLN A 199 8.31 22.69 53.41
N ALA A 200 9.60 22.39 53.59
CA ALA A 200 10.22 22.31 54.92
C ALA A 200 10.16 23.66 55.65
N LYS A 201 10.42 24.77 54.96
CA LYS A 201 10.31 26.14 55.51
C LYS A 201 8.88 26.51 55.89
N LEU A 202 7.90 26.09 55.09
CA LEU A 202 6.49 26.28 55.41
C LEU A 202 6.13 25.56 56.73
N THR A 203 6.50 24.29 56.85
CA THR A 203 6.24 23.50 58.06
C THR A 203 6.94 24.07 59.28
N GLU A 204 8.19 24.55 59.15
CA GLU A 204 8.89 25.25 60.22
C GLU A 204 8.11 26.50 60.68
N ALA A 205 7.73 27.37 59.74
CA ALA A 205 6.97 28.58 60.05
C ALA A 205 5.58 28.29 60.65
N GLU A 206 4.92 27.20 60.24
CA GLU A 206 3.66 26.73 60.83
C GLU A 206 3.86 26.31 62.29
N THR A 207 4.94 25.58 62.60
CA THR A 207 5.23 25.15 63.98
C THR A 207 5.56 26.32 64.91
N GLU A 208 6.31 27.31 64.42
CA GLU A 208 6.61 28.53 65.16
C GLU A 208 5.34 29.35 65.41
N TYR A 209 4.52 29.55 64.38
CA TYR A 209 3.25 30.25 64.52
C TYR A 209 2.29 29.52 65.48
N ALA A 210 2.23 28.19 65.42
CA ALA A 210 1.40 27.40 66.32
C ALA A 210 1.73 27.64 67.80
N ALA A 211 3.01 27.85 68.14
CA ALA A 211 3.46 28.12 69.51
C ALA A 211 2.98 29.48 70.07
N VAL A 212 2.76 30.46 69.20
CA VAL A 212 2.30 31.82 69.57
C VAL A 212 0.83 32.09 69.23
N SER A 213 0.17 31.20 68.49
CA SER A 213 -1.22 31.36 68.02
C SER A 213 -2.26 31.65 69.11
N GLY A 214 -2.02 31.24 70.36
CA GLY A 214 -2.91 31.48 71.51
C GLY A 214 -2.85 32.89 72.12
N ARG A 215 -2.00 33.78 71.61
CA ARG A 215 -1.86 35.16 72.12
C ARG A 215 -2.81 36.12 71.39
N ALA A 216 -3.31 37.14 72.10
CA ALA A 216 -4.22 38.14 71.55
C ALA A 216 -3.60 38.99 70.42
N ASP A 217 -2.27 39.11 70.40
CA ASP A 217 -1.47 39.86 69.44
C ASP A 217 -0.79 38.97 68.37
N ALA A 218 -1.14 37.68 68.29
CA ALA A 218 -0.48 36.69 67.43
C ALA A 218 -0.39 37.09 65.94
N ALA A 219 -1.37 37.84 65.43
CA ALA A 219 -1.38 38.29 64.04
C ALA A 219 -0.38 39.43 63.74
N SER A 220 0.07 40.17 64.77
CA SER A 220 1.05 41.26 64.65
C SER A 220 2.49 40.84 64.91
N LEU A 221 2.69 39.56 65.27
CA LEU A 221 3.98 39.01 65.60
C LEU A 221 4.81 38.65 64.33
N PRO A 222 6.15 38.72 64.40
CA PRO A 222 7.03 38.41 63.27
C PRO A 222 6.84 36.98 62.73
N GLU A 223 6.41 36.03 63.55
CA GLU A 223 6.12 34.63 63.21
C GLU A 223 4.93 34.52 62.23
N ALA A 224 3.91 35.37 62.37
CA ALA A 224 2.78 35.42 61.42
C ALA A 224 3.21 35.90 60.04
N PHE A 225 4.13 36.89 60.00
CA PHE A 225 4.72 37.38 58.76
C PHE A 225 5.65 36.34 58.12
N ALA A 226 6.41 35.60 58.93
CA ALA A 226 7.26 34.51 58.48
C ALA A 226 6.43 33.38 57.82
N LEU A 227 5.28 33.01 58.42
CA LEU A 227 4.33 32.06 57.83
C LEU A 227 3.80 32.56 56.48
N GLN A 228 3.33 33.81 56.41
CA GLN A 228 2.81 34.38 55.16
C GLN A 228 3.87 34.40 54.06
N LYS A 229 5.13 34.71 54.41
CA LYS A 229 6.27 34.68 53.50
C LYS A 229 6.59 33.26 53.03
N ALA A 230 6.63 32.28 53.93
CA ALA A 230 6.89 30.89 53.60
C ALA A 230 5.81 30.30 52.68
N THR A 231 4.54 30.65 52.90
CA THR A 231 3.42 30.27 52.02
C THR A 231 3.56 30.90 50.63
N ALA A 232 3.98 32.16 50.54
CA ALA A 232 4.24 32.81 49.26
C ALA A 232 5.42 32.15 48.52
N GLU A 233 6.50 31.79 49.23
CA GLU A 233 7.67 31.09 48.65
C GLU A 233 7.31 29.68 48.18
N PHE A 234 6.50 28.94 48.94
CA PHE A 234 6.00 27.61 48.56
C PHE A 234 5.10 27.68 47.32
N ASN A 235 4.15 28.61 47.29
CA ASN A 235 3.27 28.79 46.12
C ASN A 235 4.07 29.23 44.89
N ALA A 236 5.10 30.06 45.07
CA ALA A 236 6.01 30.45 43.99
C ALA A 236 6.87 29.27 43.48
N ALA A 237 7.31 28.37 44.36
CA ALA A 237 8.06 27.17 43.98
C ALA A 237 7.17 26.12 43.29
N GLN A 238 5.90 26.02 43.66
CA GLN A 238 4.92 25.14 43.01
C GLN A 238 4.49 25.63 41.61
N ALA A 239 4.62 26.92 41.34
CA ALA A 239 4.23 27.54 40.06
C ALA A 239 5.35 27.58 39.00
N LYS A 240 6.56 27.12 39.34
CA LYS A 240 7.70 26.98 38.44
C LYS A 240 7.72 25.60 37.79
#